data_AF-A0A449BJ19-F1
#
_entry.id   AF-A0A449BJ19-F1
#
_cell.length_a   1.000
_cell.length_b   1.000
_cell.length_c   1.000
_cell.angle_alpha   90.00
_cell.angle_beta   90.00
_cell.angle_gamma   90.00
#
_symmetry.space_group_name_H-M   'P 1'
#
loop_
_entity.id
_entity.type
_entity.pdbx_description
1 polymer ?
#
loop_
_entity_poly.entity_id
_entity_poly.type
_entity_poly.pdbx_seq_one_letter_code
_entity_poly.pdbx_strand_id
1 'polypeptide(L)'
;MGSKLKKTVKFLSNILFYLILAISLFVLVLVISIKKNSEDAATVFGYQLRIVQSSSMEKHESVDTSHFDIKDIKVKSVVFIKVAPSDNQELNEWYKTIEIGDVLTFKYVYTKQETITHRVIEIKEKDSGYLITLEGDNKAGDSNTLTQVIDTTIIENPNYIIGKVVGQSYLLGLFLYTLRNPIGIILIIIVPCLIIIILQIIKIVSVLHKDKKEKEHSDIIAKQEELLKQQEELLRQAKELEELRKQLNKEG
;
A
#
# COMPACT_ATOMS: atom_id res chain seq x y z
N MET A 1 -16.21 -22.78 -22.02
CA MET A 1 -16.30 -22.10 -20.69
C MET A 1 -17.73 -21.59 -20.49
N GLY A 2 -18.49 -22.20 -19.58
CA GLY A 2 -19.95 -22.07 -19.49
C GLY A 2 -20.46 -20.64 -19.29
N SER A 3 -21.65 -20.34 -19.82
CA SER A 3 -22.29 -19.00 -19.80
C SER A 3 -22.46 -18.44 -18.38
N LYS A 4 -22.71 -19.30 -17.39
CA LYS A 4 -22.75 -18.93 -15.96
C LYS A 4 -21.38 -18.49 -15.44
N LEU A 5 -20.32 -19.22 -15.78
CA LEU A 5 -18.94 -18.92 -15.37
C LEU A 5 -18.48 -17.55 -15.92
N LYS A 6 -18.85 -17.21 -17.15
CA LYS A 6 -18.54 -15.90 -17.77
C LYS A 6 -19.25 -14.73 -17.07
N LYS A 7 -20.49 -14.93 -16.58
CA LYS A 7 -21.24 -13.92 -15.82
C LYS A 7 -20.63 -13.70 -14.44
N THR A 8 -20.30 -14.78 -13.72
CA THR A 8 -19.68 -14.71 -12.40
C THR A 8 -18.30 -14.04 -12.46
N VAL A 9 -17.48 -14.37 -13.45
CA VAL A 9 -16.16 -13.73 -13.66
C VAL A 9 -16.29 -12.23 -13.98
N LYS A 10 -17.29 -11.82 -14.77
CA LYS A 10 -17.54 -10.39 -15.05
C LYS A 10 -17.98 -9.62 -13.81
N PHE A 11 -18.84 -10.20 -12.99
CA PHE A 11 -19.30 -9.59 -11.75
C PHE A 11 -18.15 -9.45 -10.74
N LEU A 12 -17.37 -10.52 -10.55
CA LEU A 12 -16.22 -10.53 -9.66
C LEU A 12 -15.14 -9.53 -10.10
N SER A 13 -14.89 -9.42 -11.41
CA SER A 13 -13.97 -8.44 -11.98
C SER A 13 -14.41 -6.99 -11.72
N ASN A 14 -15.70 -6.69 -11.78
CA ASN A 14 -16.22 -5.35 -11.46
C ASN A 14 -16.11 -5.03 -9.97
N ILE A 15 -16.41 -5.99 -9.08
CA ILE A 15 -16.24 -5.80 -7.64
C ILE A 15 -14.77 -5.54 -7.30
N LEU A 16 -13.86 -6.34 -7.85
CA LEU A 16 -12.42 -6.17 -7.66
C LEU A 16 -11.94 -4.81 -8.14
N PHE A 17 -12.47 -4.33 -9.27
CA PHE A 17 -12.18 -2.99 -9.79
C PHE A 17 -12.56 -1.89 -8.80
N TYR A 18 -13.81 -1.87 -8.32
CA TYR A 18 -14.27 -0.85 -7.38
C TYR A 18 -13.54 -0.93 -6.03
N LEU A 19 -13.18 -2.13 -5.58
CA LEU A 19 -12.38 -2.33 -4.37
C LEU A 19 -10.99 -1.70 -4.52
N ILE A 20 -10.30 -1.98 -5.63
CA ILE A 20 -8.97 -1.40 -5.92
C ILE A 20 -9.05 0.12 -6.05
N LEU A 21 -10.09 0.65 -6.69
CA LEU A 21 -10.33 2.08 -6.80
C LEU A 21 -10.51 2.72 -5.41
N ALA A 22 -11.33 2.12 -4.55
CA ALA A 22 -11.57 2.61 -3.20
C ALA A 22 -10.29 2.58 -2.35
N ILE A 23 -9.50 1.51 -2.42
CA ILE A 23 -8.20 1.40 -1.74
C ILE A 23 -7.22 2.45 -2.26
N SER A 24 -7.14 2.65 -3.57
CA SER A 24 -6.27 3.67 -4.18
C SER A 24 -6.62 5.08 -3.70
N LEU A 25 -7.91 5.40 -3.62
CA LEU A 25 -8.41 6.70 -3.17
C LEU A 25 -8.16 6.90 -1.67
N PHE A 26 -8.38 5.85 -0.88
CA PHE A 26 -8.05 5.84 0.55
C PHE A 26 -6.56 6.07 0.80
N VAL A 27 -5.66 5.39 0.07
CA VAL A 27 -4.22 5.60 0.19
C VAL A 27 -3.82 7.01 -0.23
N LEU A 28 -4.42 7.57 -1.28
CA LEU A 28 -4.17 8.95 -1.69
C LEU A 28 -4.52 9.94 -0.57
N VAL A 29 -5.68 9.77 0.07
CA VAL A 29 -6.10 10.57 1.22
C VAL A 29 -5.11 10.42 2.37
N LEU A 30 -4.71 9.19 2.72
CA LEU A 30 -3.72 8.94 3.77
C LEU A 30 -2.39 9.64 3.49
N VAL A 31 -1.86 9.54 2.27
CA VAL A 31 -0.58 10.19 1.88
C VAL A 31 -0.67 11.71 2.03
N ILE A 32 -1.80 12.31 1.63
CA ILE A 32 -2.04 13.76 1.79
C ILE A 32 -2.13 14.13 3.27
N SER A 33 -2.82 13.33 4.09
CA SER A 33 -2.95 13.56 5.53
C SER A 33 -1.63 13.42 6.29
N ILE A 34 -0.76 12.48 5.90
CA ILE A 34 0.53 12.22 6.57
C ILE A 34 1.52 13.37 6.37
N LYS A 35 1.45 14.09 5.24
CA LYS A 35 2.38 15.17 4.91
C LYS A 35 2.32 16.38 5.88
N LYS A 36 1.32 16.44 6.77
CA LYS A 36 1.11 17.55 7.71
C LYS A 36 1.76 17.37 9.10
N ASN A 37 2.22 16.15 9.45
CA ASN A 37 2.77 15.82 10.78
C ASN A 37 4.20 15.26 10.67
N SER A 38 5.15 16.08 10.19
CA SER A 38 6.42 15.60 9.64
C SER A 38 7.47 15.08 10.63
N GLU A 39 7.28 15.14 11.94
CA GLU A 39 8.29 14.63 12.91
C GLU A 39 7.76 13.65 13.96
N ASP A 40 6.45 13.66 14.24
CA ASP A 40 5.85 12.76 15.20
C ASP A 40 5.14 11.61 14.49
N ALA A 41 5.72 10.41 14.63
CA ALA A 41 5.04 9.18 14.26
C ALA A 41 3.66 9.18 14.96
N ALA A 42 2.60 8.98 14.19
CA ALA A 42 1.25 8.95 14.74
C ALA A 42 1.16 7.88 15.84
N THR A 43 0.71 8.28 17.03
CA THR A 43 0.46 7.36 18.14
C THR A 43 -0.92 6.77 17.96
N VAL A 44 -1.00 5.44 17.87
CA VAL A 44 -2.26 4.71 17.67
C VAL A 44 -2.36 3.67 18.78
N PHE A 45 -3.38 3.77 19.64
CA PHE A 45 -3.59 2.89 20.79
C PHE A 45 -2.40 2.79 21.76
N GLY A 46 -1.65 3.88 21.97
CA GLY A 46 -0.46 3.88 22.84
C GLY A 46 0.79 3.25 22.21
N TYR A 47 0.74 2.94 20.90
CA TYR A 47 1.89 2.45 20.15
C TYR A 47 2.29 3.43 19.05
N GLN A 48 3.59 3.49 18.78
CA GLN A 48 4.17 4.19 17.64
C GLN A 48 4.92 3.21 16.75
N LEU A 49 4.73 3.37 15.43
CA LEU A 49 5.48 2.63 14.42
C LEU A 49 6.55 3.53 13.82
N ARG A 50 7.80 3.09 13.85
CA ARG A 50 8.91 3.81 13.23
C ARG A 50 9.72 2.90 12.33
N ILE A 51 10.12 3.44 11.17
CA ILE A 51 11.01 2.74 10.23
C ILE A 51 12.46 3.08 10.60
N VAL A 52 13.27 2.05 10.77
CA VAL A 52 14.68 2.15 11.13
C VAL A 52 15.51 2.65 9.95
N GLN A 53 16.30 3.69 10.17
CA GLN A 53 17.06 4.37 9.12
C GLN A 53 18.56 4.08 9.17
N SER A 54 19.11 3.76 10.34
CA SER A 54 20.52 3.46 10.57
C SER A 54 20.74 2.02 11.02
N SER A 55 21.96 1.52 10.85
CA SER A 55 22.36 0.16 11.22
C SER A 55 22.85 0.03 12.66
N SER A 56 22.64 1.03 13.54
CA SER A 56 23.22 1.02 14.89
C SER A 56 22.69 -0.09 15.80
N MET A 57 21.53 -0.66 15.49
CA MET A 57 20.93 -1.81 16.18
C MET A 57 21.06 -3.12 15.40
N GLU A 58 21.84 -3.12 14.31
CA GLU A 58 22.17 -4.36 13.61
C GLU A 58 23.14 -5.19 14.43
N LYS A 59 22.90 -6.50 14.49
CA LYS A 59 23.77 -7.41 15.24
C LYS A 59 25.20 -7.37 14.67
N HIS A 60 26.16 -7.06 15.54
CA HIS A 60 27.58 -7.17 15.25
C HIS A 60 28.17 -8.45 15.86
N GLU A 61 29.18 -9.04 15.22
CA GLU A 61 29.77 -10.32 15.65
C GLU A 61 30.39 -10.26 17.05
N SER A 62 30.86 -9.08 17.46
CA SER A 62 31.48 -8.86 18.78
C SER A 62 30.49 -8.62 19.92
N VAL A 63 29.18 -8.59 19.64
CA VAL A 63 28.14 -8.36 20.65
C VAL A 63 27.20 -9.55 20.67
N ASP A 64 27.19 -10.28 21.78
CA ASP A 64 26.24 -11.36 21.98
C ASP A 64 24.89 -10.81 22.46
N THR A 65 23.94 -10.73 21.54
CA THR A 65 22.55 -10.34 21.81
C THR A 65 21.59 -11.54 21.88
N SER A 66 22.10 -12.78 21.82
CA SER A 66 21.29 -13.98 21.66
C SER A 66 20.33 -14.26 22.82
N HIS A 67 20.67 -13.75 24.00
CA HIS A 67 19.94 -13.88 25.25
C HIS A 67 18.85 -12.81 25.45
N PHE A 68 18.79 -11.78 24.60
CA PHE A 68 17.75 -10.76 24.65
C PHE A 68 16.55 -11.12 23.75
N ASP A 69 15.38 -10.57 24.10
CA ASP A 69 14.16 -10.72 23.30
C ASP A 69 14.30 -10.12 21.90
N ILE A 70 14.90 -8.93 21.83
CA ILE A 70 15.23 -8.26 20.57
C ILE A 70 16.71 -8.48 20.30
N LYS A 71 17.02 -9.29 19.29
CA LYS A 71 18.39 -9.74 18.99
C LYS A 71 19.10 -8.89 17.94
N ASP A 72 18.33 -8.38 16.99
CA ASP A 72 18.82 -7.68 15.80
C ASP A 72 17.70 -6.80 15.27
N ILE A 73 18.02 -5.57 14.88
CA ILE A 73 17.10 -4.67 14.20
C ILE A 73 17.77 -4.14 12.94
N LYS A 74 17.39 -4.73 11.80
CA LYS A 74 17.92 -4.37 10.48
C LYS A 74 17.44 -3.00 10.02
N VAL A 75 18.26 -2.31 9.24
CA VAL A 75 17.86 -1.12 8.48
C VAL A 75 16.61 -1.44 7.65
N LYS A 76 15.67 -0.49 7.58
CA LYS A 76 14.32 -0.61 6.98
C LYS A 76 13.34 -1.50 7.75
N SER A 77 13.71 -2.10 8.89
CA SER A 77 12.71 -2.74 9.76
C SER A 77 11.74 -1.69 10.31
N VAL A 78 10.52 -2.11 10.64
CA VAL A 78 9.62 -1.32 11.48
C VAL A 78 9.73 -1.80 12.92
N VAL A 79 9.84 -0.87 13.85
CA VAL A 79 9.80 -1.14 15.29
C VAL A 79 8.46 -0.72 15.87
N PHE A 80 7.95 -1.55 16.78
CA PHE A 80 6.72 -1.32 17.53
C PHE A 80 7.09 -0.77 18.90
N ILE A 81 6.79 0.50 19.14
CA ILE A 81 7.19 1.21 20.35
C ILE A 81 5.94 1.38 21.21
N LYS A 82 5.94 0.78 22.40
CA LYS A 82 4.94 1.09 23.43
C LYS A 82 5.33 2.41 24.07
N VAL A 83 4.51 3.43 23.85
CA VAL A 83 4.78 4.80 24.29
C VAL A 83 4.76 4.86 25.81
N ALA A 84 5.73 5.56 26.40
CA ALA A 84 5.78 5.79 27.84
C ALA A 84 4.55 6.60 28.29
N PRO A 85 4.02 6.37 29.50
CA PRO A 85 2.91 7.17 30.03
C PRO A 85 3.26 8.66 30.05
N SER A 86 2.26 9.52 29.80
CA SER A 86 2.44 10.98 29.87
C SER A 86 2.23 11.55 31.27
N ASP A 87 1.59 10.80 32.17
CA ASP A 87 1.41 11.18 33.56
C ASP A 87 2.69 10.90 34.37
N ASN A 88 3.12 11.85 35.20
CA ASN A 88 4.38 11.77 35.94
C ASN A 88 4.42 10.60 36.94
N GLN A 89 3.28 10.24 37.56
CA GLN A 89 3.24 9.14 38.53
C GLN A 89 3.37 7.80 37.80
N GLU A 90 2.58 7.61 36.74
CA GLU A 90 2.64 6.41 35.91
C GLU A 90 3.99 6.25 35.21
N LEU A 91 4.62 7.36 34.79
CA LEU A 91 5.93 7.37 34.16
C LEU A 91 7.03 6.89 35.10
N ASN A 92 7.00 7.30 36.37
CA ASN A 92 7.96 6.82 37.38
C ASN A 92 7.81 5.32 37.64
N GLU A 93 6.58 4.81 37.74
CA GLU A 93 6.34 3.37 37.84
C GLU A 93 6.77 2.63 36.56
N TRP A 94 6.58 3.26 35.39
CA TRP A 94 7.03 2.69 34.12
C TRP A 94 8.55 2.57 34.03
N TYR A 95 9.31 3.55 34.52
CA TYR A 95 10.78 3.47 34.56
C TYR A 95 11.29 2.29 35.39
N LYS A 96 10.59 1.90 36.46
CA LYS A 96 10.93 0.70 37.26
C LYS A 96 10.81 -0.61 36.48
N THR A 97 10.03 -0.62 35.40
CA THR A 97 9.85 -1.80 34.55
C THR A 97 10.93 -1.95 33.48
N ILE A 98 11.85 -0.98 33.38
CA ILE A 98 12.95 -1.00 32.42
C ILE A 98 14.09 -1.81 33.01
N GLU A 99 14.60 -2.75 32.23
CA GLU A 99 15.70 -3.63 32.62
C GLU A 99 16.88 -3.50 31.66
N ILE A 100 18.07 -3.89 32.13
CA ILE A 100 19.24 -3.99 31.27
C ILE A 100 18.95 -4.97 30.14
N GLY A 101 19.23 -4.56 28.89
CA GLY A 101 18.89 -5.33 27.71
C GLY A 101 17.64 -4.86 26.96
N ASP A 102 16.79 -4.05 27.60
CA ASP A 102 15.65 -3.43 26.93
C ASP A 102 16.10 -2.49 25.83
N VAL A 103 15.32 -2.41 24.75
CA VAL A 103 15.56 -1.45 23.66
C VAL A 103 14.57 -0.31 23.79
N LEU A 104 15.06 0.92 23.92
CA LEU A 104 14.23 2.12 24.06
C LEU A 104 14.39 3.02 22.84
N THR A 105 13.31 3.69 22.48
CA THR A 105 13.33 4.82 21.53
C THR A 105 13.21 6.13 22.32
N PHE A 106 14.07 7.10 22.01
CA PHE A 106 14.18 8.35 22.75
C PHE A 106 14.57 9.51 21.83
N LYS A 107 14.28 10.74 22.26
CA LYS A 107 14.86 11.95 21.67
C LYS A 107 16.20 12.23 22.32
N TYR A 108 17.19 12.64 21.53
CA TYR A 108 18.51 13.01 22.02
C TYR A 108 19.11 14.14 21.19
N VAL A 109 19.78 15.08 21.82
CA VAL A 109 20.44 16.22 21.18
C VAL A 109 21.96 16.01 21.21
N TYR A 110 22.56 15.86 20.04
CA TYR A 110 24.00 16.02 19.84
C TYR A 110 24.32 17.42 19.31
N THR A 111 23.91 17.66 18.06
CA THR A 111 23.95 18.96 17.38
C THR A 111 22.55 19.44 17.01
N LYS A 112 21.65 18.49 16.74
CA LYS A 112 20.21 18.66 16.54
C LYS A 112 19.48 17.57 17.30
N GLN A 113 18.18 17.78 17.56
CA GLN A 113 17.35 16.76 18.20
C GLN A 113 17.05 15.63 17.22
N GLU A 114 17.47 14.41 17.56
CA GLU A 114 17.26 13.22 16.75
C GLU A 114 16.45 12.18 17.53
N THR A 115 15.80 11.27 16.81
CA THR A 115 15.10 10.13 17.41
C THR A 115 15.99 8.90 17.28
N ILE A 116 16.45 8.39 18.41
CA ILE A 116 17.42 7.29 18.49
C ILE A 116 16.73 6.08 19.11
N THR A 117 17.15 4.88 18.71
CA THR A 117 16.67 3.62 19.31
C THR A 117 17.87 2.77 19.65
N HIS A 118 18.13 2.56 20.94
CA HIS A 118 19.32 1.85 21.44
C HIS A 118 18.97 0.96 22.64
N ARG A 119 19.88 0.06 22.99
CA ARG A 119 19.74 -0.87 24.10
C ARG A 119 20.23 -0.26 25.39
N VAL A 120 19.51 -0.52 26.48
CA VAL A 120 19.94 -0.16 27.85
C VAL A 120 21.10 -1.06 28.25
N ILE A 121 22.24 -0.46 28.57
CA ILE A 121 23.44 -1.17 29.03
C ILE A 121 23.70 -0.97 30.52
N GLU A 122 23.17 0.10 31.12
CA GLU A 122 23.36 0.41 32.53
C GLU A 122 22.19 1.26 33.04
N ILE A 123 21.74 0.98 34.26
CA ILE A 123 20.74 1.76 34.99
C ILE A 123 21.32 2.09 36.35
N LYS A 124 21.41 3.38 36.71
CA LYS A 124 21.76 3.82 38.07
C LYS A 124 20.58 4.51 38.70
N GLU A 125 20.20 4.05 39.89
CA GLU A 125 19.16 4.69 40.69
C GLU A 125 19.69 5.99 41.30
N LYS A 126 18.85 7.02 41.30
CA LYS A 126 19.04 8.31 41.97
C LYS A 126 17.88 8.53 42.95
N ASP A 127 18.06 9.47 43.87
CA ASP A 127 17.08 9.79 44.94
C ASP A 127 15.63 9.98 44.44
N SER A 128 15.43 10.45 43.20
CA SER A 128 14.11 10.71 42.62
C SER A 128 13.93 10.19 41.19
N GLY A 129 14.77 9.25 40.72
CA GLY A 129 14.67 8.71 39.36
C GLY A 129 15.85 7.84 38.95
N TYR A 130 16.16 7.80 37.65
CA TYR A 130 17.15 6.90 37.08
C TYR A 130 18.07 7.63 36.11
N LEU A 131 19.33 7.23 36.10
CA LEU A 131 20.28 7.52 35.05
C LEU A 131 20.37 6.27 34.15
N ILE A 132 19.84 6.38 32.94
CA ILE A 132 19.76 5.28 31.98
C ILE A 132 20.81 5.50 30.90
N THR A 133 21.76 4.59 30.79
CA THR A 133 22.79 4.60 29.74
C THR A 133 22.37 3.64 28.63
N LEU A 134 22.30 4.16 27.40
CA LEU A 134 21.93 3.44 26.20
C LEU A 134 23.07 3.40 25.19
N GLU A 135 23.10 2.34 24.38
CA GLU A 135 24.11 2.16 23.34
C GLU A 135 23.57 1.30 22.19
N GLY A 136 24.08 1.54 20.97
CA GLY A 136 23.78 0.69 19.81
C GLY A 136 24.51 -0.64 19.87
N ASP A 137 23.87 -1.70 19.35
CA ASP A 137 24.43 -3.06 19.27
C ASP A 137 25.51 -3.18 18.18
N ASN A 138 25.49 -2.31 17.17
CA ASN A 138 26.44 -2.35 16.08
C ASN A 138 27.75 -1.64 16.45
N LYS A 139 28.86 -2.38 16.43
CA LYS A 139 30.21 -1.89 16.78
C LYS A 139 31.16 -1.81 15.57
N ALA A 140 30.66 -1.89 14.35
CA ALA A 140 31.50 -1.86 13.15
C ALA A 140 32.12 -0.47 12.90
N GLY A 141 33.43 -0.33 13.14
CA GLY A 141 34.34 0.71 12.60
C GLY A 141 34.20 2.13 13.14
N ASP A 142 35.28 2.66 13.75
CA ASP A 142 35.57 4.08 14.10
C ASP A 142 34.54 4.89 14.90
N SER A 143 33.46 4.27 15.30
CA SER A 143 32.53 4.87 16.24
C SER A 143 33.13 4.68 17.63
N ASN A 144 33.64 5.74 18.25
CA ASN A 144 33.40 5.89 19.69
C ASN A 144 31.90 5.64 19.83
N THR A 145 31.48 4.47 20.26
CA THR A 145 30.06 4.16 20.41
C THR A 145 29.56 5.07 21.50
N LEU A 146 29.04 6.23 21.07
CA LEU A 146 28.66 7.30 21.97
C LEU A 146 27.52 6.74 22.80
N THR A 147 27.79 6.45 24.06
CA THR A 147 26.77 6.11 25.02
C THR A 147 25.86 7.31 25.19
N GLN A 148 24.55 7.11 25.11
CA GLN A 148 23.57 8.14 25.40
C GLN A 148 23.13 7.97 26.84
N VAL A 149 23.27 9.04 27.63
CA VAL A 149 22.84 9.02 29.02
C VAL A 149 21.61 9.91 29.15
N ILE A 150 20.52 9.33 29.65
CA ILE A 150 19.28 10.04 29.92
C ILE A 150 19.08 10.09 31.43
N ASP A 151 18.94 11.30 31.94
CA ASP A 151 18.60 11.55 33.33
C ASP A 151 17.10 11.83 33.45
N THR A 152 16.37 10.92 34.09
CA THR A 152 14.92 11.00 34.19
C THR A 152 14.45 12.00 35.25
N THR A 153 15.34 12.52 36.10
CA THR A 153 14.98 13.50 37.13
C THR A 153 14.86 14.93 36.59
N ILE A 154 15.30 15.17 35.35
CA ILE A 154 15.31 16.49 34.74
C ILE A 154 13.96 16.71 34.03
N ILE A 155 13.12 17.57 34.61
CA ILE A 155 11.73 17.82 34.17
C ILE A 155 11.66 18.40 32.75
N GLU A 156 12.61 19.27 32.38
CA GLU A 156 12.69 19.89 31.06
C GLU A 156 13.91 19.38 30.26
N ASN A 157 14.09 18.06 30.22
CA ASN A 157 15.18 17.47 29.46
C ASN A 157 14.85 17.45 27.96
N PRO A 158 15.65 18.07 27.08
CA PRO A 158 15.49 17.89 25.64
C PRO A 158 15.74 16.43 25.21
N ASN A 159 16.40 15.64 26.06
CA ASN A 159 16.63 14.22 25.91
C ASN A 159 15.63 13.45 26.77
N TYR A 160 14.65 12.80 26.15
CA TYR A 160 13.60 12.08 26.86
C TYR A 160 13.24 10.78 26.15
N ILE A 161 12.77 9.81 26.93
CA ILE A 161 12.36 8.50 26.43
C ILE A 161 10.96 8.59 25.85
N ILE A 162 10.80 8.13 24.61
CA ILE A 162 9.50 8.06 23.93
C ILE A 162 8.78 6.77 24.33
N GLY A 163 9.50 5.66 24.45
CA GLY A 163 8.92 4.38 24.84
C GLY A 163 9.85 3.19 24.66
N LYS A 164 9.36 2.01 25.02
CA LYS A 164 10.05 0.72 24.92
C LYS A 164 9.67 0.01 23.63
N VAL A 165 10.67 -0.50 22.90
CA VAL A 165 10.44 -1.34 21.74
C VAL A 165 9.98 -2.71 22.24
N VAL A 166 8.78 -3.12 21.83
CA VAL A 166 8.18 -4.41 22.22
C VAL A 166 8.21 -5.44 21.10
N GLY A 167 8.61 -5.02 19.90
CA GLY A 167 8.70 -5.90 18.74
C GLY A 167 9.28 -5.19 17.53
N GLN A 168 9.63 -5.99 16.52
CA GLN A 168 10.09 -5.50 15.23
C GLN A 168 9.62 -6.42 14.10
N SER A 169 9.51 -5.87 12.90
CA SER A 169 9.27 -6.66 11.70
C SER A 169 10.05 -6.10 10.51
N TYR A 170 11.00 -6.89 10.01
CA TYR A 170 11.74 -6.54 8.80
C TYR A 170 10.84 -6.52 7.54
N LEU A 171 9.98 -7.54 7.37
CA LEU A 171 9.11 -7.65 6.19
C LEU A 171 8.08 -6.52 6.13
N LEU A 172 7.44 -6.21 7.25
CA LEU A 172 6.49 -5.09 7.32
C LEU A 172 7.23 -3.75 7.13
N GLY A 173 8.42 -3.63 7.69
CA GLY A 173 9.28 -2.46 7.50
C GLY A 173 9.65 -2.23 6.04
N LEU A 174 10.07 -3.28 5.32
CA LEU A 174 10.38 -3.19 3.88
C LEU A 174 9.16 -2.75 3.07
N PHE A 175 7.98 -3.31 3.38
CA PHE A 175 6.73 -2.93 2.73
C PHE A 175 6.38 -1.44 2.98
N LEU A 176 6.41 -1.00 4.24
CA LEU A 176 6.12 0.39 4.60
C LEU A 176 7.18 1.36 4.06
N TYR A 177 8.45 0.96 4.03
CA TYR A 177 9.54 1.73 3.43
C TYR A 177 9.30 1.94 1.93
N THR A 178 8.90 0.90 1.21
CA THR A 178 8.54 1.02 -0.22
C THR A 178 7.32 1.91 -0.40
N LEU A 179 6.30 1.81 0.46
CA LEU A 179 5.13 2.72 0.42
C LEU A 179 5.45 4.17 0.79
N ARG A 180 6.50 4.44 1.58
CA ARG A 180 6.95 5.81 1.87
C ARG A 180 7.69 6.43 0.69
N ASN A 181 8.31 5.62 -0.16
CA ASN A 181 9.06 6.10 -1.32
C ASN A 181 8.10 6.47 -2.48
N PRO A 182 8.17 7.69 -3.04
CA PRO A 182 7.33 8.11 -4.17
C PRO A 182 7.33 7.12 -5.34
N ILE A 183 8.48 6.54 -5.67
CA ILE A 183 8.61 5.55 -6.75
C ILE A 183 7.90 4.25 -6.38
N GLY A 184 7.99 3.84 -5.11
CA GLY A 184 7.32 2.64 -4.62
C GLY A 184 5.80 2.78 -4.63
N ILE A 185 5.27 3.95 -4.29
CA ILE A 185 3.83 4.27 -4.45
C ILE A 185 3.41 4.14 -5.92
N ILE A 186 4.18 4.72 -6.84
CA ILE A 186 3.87 4.65 -8.29
C ILE A 186 3.82 3.20 -8.75
N LEU A 187 4.82 2.38 -8.38
CA LEU A 187 4.89 0.99 -8.83
C LEU A 187 3.78 0.11 -8.23
N ILE A 188 3.46 0.29 -6.94
CA ILE A 188 2.49 -0.57 -6.23
C ILE A 188 1.04 -0.15 -6.49
N ILE A 189 0.78 1.13 -6.70
CA ILE A 189 -0.59 1.66 -6.80
C ILE A 189 -0.88 2.15 -8.22
N ILE A 190 -0.07 3.07 -8.74
CA ILE A 190 -0.35 3.72 -10.03
C ILE A 190 -0.27 2.72 -11.19
N VAL A 191 0.75 1.87 -11.23
CA VAL A 191 0.92 0.88 -12.31
C VAL A 191 -0.23 -0.12 -12.36
N PRO A 192 -0.64 -0.79 -11.26
CA PRO A 192 -1.82 -1.66 -11.29
C PRO A 192 -3.11 -0.92 -11.66
N CYS A 193 -3.32 0.30 -11.15
CA CYS A 193 -4.46 1.12 -11.55
C CYS A 193 -4.45 1.40 -13.06
N LEU A 194 -3.29 1.73 -13.64
CA LEU A 194 -3.15 2.05 -15.05
C LEU A 194 -3.37 0.81 -15.95
N ILE A 195 -2.85 -0.36 -15.55
CA ILE A 195 -3.12 -1.64 -16.23
C ILE A 195 -4.62 -1.90 -16.27
N ILE A 196 -5.29 -1.74 -15.14
CA ILE A 196 -6.73 -1.93 -15.03
C ILE A 196 -7.48 -0.95 -15.95
N ILE A 197 -7.10 0.32 -15.97
CA ILE A 197 -7.70 1.33 -16.86
C ILE A 197 -7.55 0.93 -18.32
N ILE A 198 -6.36 0.48 -18.74
CA ILE A 198 -6.12 0.00 -20.11
C ILE A 198 -7.01 -1.18 -20.44
N LEU A 199 -7.12 -2.17 -19.55
CA LEU A 199 -7.98 -3.34 -19.75
C LEU A 199 -9.46 -2.95 -19.90
N GLN A 200 -9.92 -1.94 -19.16
CA GLN A 200 -11.28 -1.42 -19.29
C GLN A 200 -11.49 -0.69 -20.63
N ILE A 201 -10.52 0.13 -21.07
CA ILE A 201 -10.57 0.80 -22.37
C ILE A 201 -10.68 -0.24 -23.49
N ILE A 202 -9.83 -1.27 -23.48
CA ILE A 202 -9.86 -2.36 -24.47
C ILE A 202 -11.24 -3.05 -24.48
N LYS A 203 -11.81 -3.29 -23.30
CA LYS A 203 -13.13 -3.90 -23.15
C LYS A 203 -14.24 -3.02 -23.73
N ILE A 204 -14.21 -1.71 -23.46
CA ILE A 204 -15.17 -0.73 -24.00
C ILE A 204 -15.09 -0.69 -25.52
N VAL A 205 -13.88 -0.56 -26.07
CA VAL A 205 -13.63 -0.54 -27.52
C VAL A 205 -14.11 -1.84 -28.17
N SER A 206 -13.92 -2.99 -27.52
CA SER A 206 -14.40 -4.29 -28.01
C SER A 206 -15.93 -4.38 -28.03
N VAL A 207 -16.61 -3.83 -27.03
CA VAL A 207 -18.08 -3.79 -26.98
C VAL A 207 -18.62 -2.89 -28.08
N LEU A 208 -18.08 -1.67 -28.23
CA LEU A 208 -18.49 -0.73 -29.29
C LEU A 208 -18.30 -1.31 -30.70
N HIS A 209 -17.20 -2.03 -30.94
CA HIS A 209 -16.98 -2.70 -32.23
C HIS A 209 -17.96 -3.85 -32.47
N LYS A 210 -18.35 -4.60 -31.42
CA LYS A 210 -19.36 -5.65 -31.55
C LYS A 210 -20.72 -5.05 -31.87
N ASP A 211 -21.12 -4.02 -31.14
CA ASP A 211 -22.40 -3.33 -31.36
C ASP A 211 -22.49 -2.75 -32.78
N LYS A 212 -21.38 -2.21 -33.31
CA LYS A 212 -21.31 -1.72 -34.69
C LYS A 212 -21.44 -2.86 -35.72
N LYS A 213 -20.71 -3.96 -35.53
CA LYS A 213 -20.79 -5.13 -36.42
C LYS A 213 -22.17 -5.77 -36.40
N GLU A 214 -22.82 -5.82 -35.24
CA GLU A 214 -24.16 -6.38 -35.08
C GLU A 214 -25.20 -5.52 -35.81
N LYS A 215 -25.08 -4.18 -35.76
CA LYS A 215 -25.88 -3.24 -36.56
C LYS A 215 -25.63 -3.34 -38.07
N GLU A 216 -24.36 -3.38 -38.49
CA GLU A 216 -24.02 -3.55 -39.92
C GLU A 216 -24.60 -4.86 -40.46
N HIS A 217 -24.53 -5.95 -39.67
CA HIS A 217 -25.07 -7.23 -40.06
C HIS A 217 -26.61 -7.24 -40.13
N SER A 218 -27.30 -6.55 -39.21
CA SER A 218 -28.76 -6.40 -39.29
C SER A 218 -29.19 -5.57 -40.51
N ASP A 219 -28.47 -4.51 -40.83
CA ASP A 219 -28.77 -3.63 -41.96
C ASP A 219 -28.56 -4.35 -43.31
N ILE A 220 -27.53 -5.20 -43.40
CA ILE A 220 -27.28 -6.05 -44.58
C ILE A 220 -28.40 -7.07 -44.77
N ILE A 221 -28.84 -7.73 -43.69
CA ILE A 221 -29.94 -8.71 -43.75
C ILE A 221 -31.23 -8.02 -44.21
N ALA A 222 -31.56 -6.85 -43.64
CA ALA A 222 -32.75 -6.10 -44.02
C ALA A 222 -32.72 -5.69 -45.51
N LYS A 223 -31.58 -5.22 -46.02
CA LYS A 223 -31.41 -4.91 -47.45
C LYS A 223 -31.52 -6.14 -48.34
N GLN A 224 -30.97 -7.28 -47.92
CA GLN A 224 -31.08 -8.53 -48.67
C GLN A 224 -32.53 -8.99 -48.78
N GLU A 225 -33.30 -8.92 -47.69
CA GLU A 225 -34.73 -9.25 -47.70
C GLU A 225 -35.55 -8.32 -48.61
N GLU A 226 -35.25 -7.02 -48.60
CA GLU A 226 -35.92 -6.04 -49.47
C GLU A 226 -35.60 -6.30 -50.96
N LEU A 227 -34.34 -6.58 -51.29
CA LEU A 227 -33.92 -6.90 -52.66
C LEU A 227 -34.59 -8.20 -53.16
N LEU A 228 -34.75 -9.19 -52.29
CA LEU A 228 -35.37 -10.47 -52.63
C LEU A 228 -36.86 -10.28 -52.96
N LYS A 229 -37.57 -9.44 -52.19
CA LYS A 229 -38.97 -9.05 -52.48
C LYS A 229 -39.09 -8.33 -53.83
N GLN A 230 -38.16 -7.42 -54.13
CA GLN A 230 -38.15 -6.71 -55.42
C GLN A 230 -37.90 -7.66 -56.60
N GLN A 231 -36.97 -8.62 -56.45
CA GLN A 231 -36.73 -9.63 -57.50
C GLN A 231 -37.94 -10.52 -57.73
N GLU A 232 -38.64 -10.94 -56.67
CA GLU A 232 -39.86 -11.72 -56.81
C GLU A 232 -40.97 -10.95 -57.53
N GLU A 233 -41.14 -9.66 -57.22
CA GLU A 233 -42.14 -8.80 -57.86
C GLU A 233 -41.82 -8.57 -59.34
N LEU A 234 -40.57 -8.27 -59.69
CA LEU A 234 -40.09 -8.19 -61.08
C LEU A 234 -40.32 -9.49 -61.85
N LEU A 235 -40.08 -10.63 -61.21
CA LEU A 235 -40.29 -11.94 -61.83
C LEU A 235 -41.77 -12.22 -62.09
N ARG A 236 -42.68 -11.75 -61.23
CA ARG A 236 -44.13 -11.81 -61.46
C ARG A 236 -44.54 -10.93 -62.65
N GLN A 237 -44.09 -9.68 -62.69
CA GLN A 237 -44.35 -8.77 -63.80
C GLN A 237 -43.82 -9.31 -65.13
N ALA A 238 -42.62 -9.89 -65.15
CA ALA A 238 -42.05 -10.48 -66.35
C ALA A 238 -42.87 -11.67 -66.87
N LYS A 239 -43.40 -12.52 -65.97
CA LYS A 239 -44.30 -13.62 -66.34
C LYS A 239 -45.61 -13.11 -66.91
N GLU A 240 -46.23 -12.11 -66.28
CA GLU A 240 -47.46 -11.47 -66.78
C GLU A 240 -47.26 -10.87 -68.19
N LEU A 241 -46.14 -10.17 -68.42
CA LEU A 241 -45.78 -9.62 -69.74
C LEU A 241 -45.57 -10.72 -70.79
N GLU A 242 -44.96 -11.84 -70.41
CA GLU A 242 -44.74 -12.97 -71.32
C GLU A 242 -46.07 -13.65 -71.71
N GLU A 243 -47.00 -13.79 -70.76
CA GLU A 243 -48.35 -14.27 -71.03
C GLU A 243 -49.11 -13.32 -71.97
N LEU A 244 -49.05 -12.01 -71.72
CA LEU A 244 -49.67 -11.00 -72.57
C LEU A 244 -49.11 -11.04 -74.00
N ARG A 245 -47.79 -11.17 -74.13
CA ARG A 245 -47.12 -11.30 -75.44
C ARG A 245 -47.56 -12.57 -76.18
N LYS A 246 -47.71 -13.70 -75.48
CA LYS A 246 -48.22 -14.96 -76.07
C LYS A 246 -49.66 -14.85 -76.52
N GLN A 247 -50.50 -14.07 -75.82
CA GLN A 247 -51.88 -13.78 -76.24
C GLN A 247 -51.89 -12.93 -77.53
N LEU A 248 -51.14 -11.83 -77.57
CA LEU A 248 -51.03 -10.96 -78.75
C LEU A 248 -50.54 -11.70 -80.01
N ASN A 249 -49.55 -12.59 -79.87
CA ASN A 249 -49.04 -13.40 -80.98
C ASN A 249 -50.01 -14.51 -81.46
N LYS A 250 -51.10 -14.79 -80.74
CA LYS A 250 -52.15 -15.73 -81.18
C LYS A 250 -53.30 -15.05 -81.91
N GLU A 251 -53.44 -13.73 -81.75
CA GLU A 251 -54.55 -12.95 -82.32
C GLU A 251 -54.18 -12.21 -83.63
N GLY A 252 -52.89 -12.16 -83.99
CA GLY A 252 -52.39 -11.67 -85.28
C GLY A 252 -51.95 -12.79 -86.21
#